data_AF-A0A1I7HL42-F1
#
_entry.id   AF-A0A1I7HL42-F1
#
_cell.length_a   1.000
_cell.length_b   1.000
_cell.length_c   1.000
_cell.angle_alpha   90.00
_cell.angle_beta   90.00
_cell.angle_gamma   90.00
#
_symmetry.space_group_name_H-M   'P 1'
#
loop_
_entity.id
_entity.type
_entity.pdbx_description
1 polymer ?
#
loop_
_entity_poly.entity_id
_entity_poly.type
_entity_poly.pdbx_seq_one_letter_code
_entity_poly.pdbx_strand_id
1 'polypeptide(L)'
;MKTDEIIKRLAAMPPRAPNVAAVPPLELVAMMIRMGRGLRQWKKETLADFAQVSLSTVERAERAEQVGAECLDRIARALGYEPGAFTKSRVPISREQAAKELVEEWGHLEPVAVRKFQTHRQVRMIAATPAYLIHRPELGSDYDGQVEGLIEWLDLASMVMVSEIIGSGEPVHRREFYGRVLAAVDEFRCRGVTVLVGVMDAPLPGIHDWKVAIISLTRKLSDPGASKRRTLFVDRRSVQPRPGCLPHSA
;
A
#
# COMPACT_ATOMS: atom_id res chain seq x y z
N MET A 1 0.45 27.15 -5.64
CA MET A 1 1.40 26.95 -4.53
C MET A 1 2.10 25.60 -4.69
N LYS A 2 3.43 25.57 -4.79
CA LYS A 2 4.23 24.34 -4.90
C LYS A 2 4.33 23.62 -3.54
N THR A 3 4.70 22.34 -3.51
CA THR A 3 4.82 21.58 -2.26
C THR A 3 5.88 22.19 -1.33
N ASP A 4 7.00 22.65 -1.90
CA ASP A 4 8.06 23.31 -1.15
C ASP A 4 7.60 24.61 -0.47
N GLU A 5 6.66 25.33 -1.08
CA GLU A 5 6.07 26.54 -0.49
C GLU A 5 5.15 26.20 0.69
N ILE A 6 4.39 25.10 0.62
CA ILE A 6 3.60 24.60 1.75
C ILE A 6 4.52 24.18 2.90
N ILE A 7 5.57 23.43 2.60
CA ILE A 7 6.54 22.97 3.62
C ILE A 7 7.20 24.17 4.28
N LYS A 8 7.65 25.16 3.50
CA LYS A 8 8.24 26.40 4.03
C LYS A 8 7.27 27.16 4.93
N ARG A 9 6.00 27.29 4.52
CA ARG A 9 4.97 27.93 5.35
C ARG A 9 4.71 27.18 6.64
N LEU A 10 4.59 25.85 6.60
CA LEU A 10 4.45 25.01 7.78
C LEU A 10 5.64 25.13 8.73
N ALA A 11 6.87 25.15 8.21
CA ALA A 11 8.08 25.33 9.00
C ALA A 11 8.17 26.72 9.64
N ALA A 12 7.64 27.74 8.98
CA ALA A 12 7.60 29.12 9.46
C ALA A 12 6.44 29.42 10.42
N MET A 13 5.49 28.49 10.62
CA MET A 13 4.38 28.71 11.55
C MET A 13 4.89 28.80 12.99
N PRO A 14 4.35 29.72 13.81
CA PRO A 14 4.70 29.78 15.22
C PRO A 14 4.37 28.43 15.90
N PRO A 15 5.19 28.00 16.88
CA PRO A 15 4.87 26.81 17.67
C PRO A 15 3.47 26.96 18.24
N ARG A 16 2.63 25.93 18.05
CA ARG A 16 1.29 25.95 18.64
C ARG A 16 1.42 25.95 20.15
N ALA A 17 0.59 26.75 20.82
CA ALA A 17 0.54 26.77 22.26
C ALA A 17 0.27 25.34 22.78
N PRO A 18 1.14 24.80 23.64
CA PRO A 18 0.94 23.47 24.19
C PRO A 18 -0.39 23.42 24.95
N ASN A 19 -1.10 22.30 24.86
CA ASN A 19 -2.37 22.05 25.54
C ASN A 19 -3.56 22.93 25.11
N VAL A 20 -3.43 23.74 24.06
CA VAL A 20 -4.56 24.51 23.50
C VAL A 20 -5.14 23.76 22.31
N ALA A 21 -6.42 23.40 22.40
CA ALA A 21 -7.14 22.75 21.31
C ALA A 21 -7.24 23.71 20.11
N ALA A 22 -6.76 23.26 18.95
CA ALA A 22 -6.81 24.05 17.73
C ALA A 22 -7.21 23.18 16.54
N VAL A 23 -7.92 23.80 15.59
CA VAL A 23 -8.22 23.18 14.30
C VAL A 23 -6.90 22.96 13.52
N PRO A 24 -6.80 21.88 12.73
CA PRO A 24 -5.65 21.69 11.84
C PRO A 24 -5.46 22.89 10.91
N PRO A 25 -4.22 23.36 10.70
CA PRO A 25 -3.99 24.50 9.84
C PRO A 25 -4.22 24.08 8.37
N LEU A 26 -4.67 25.02 7.54
CA LEU A 26 -5.00 24.75 6.15
C LEU A 26 -3.80 24.23 5.37
N GLU A 27 -2.60 24.69 5.69
CA GLU A 27 -1.36 24.23 5.07
C GLU A 27 -1.07 22.75 5.35
N LEU A 28 -1.38 22.28 6.57
CA LEU A 28 -1.21 20.87 6.93
C LEU A 28 -2.27 20.03 6.22
N VAL A 29 -3.52 20.49 6.19
CA VAL A 29 -4.60 19.83 5.46
C VAL A 29 -4.25 19.71 3.97
N ALA A 30 -3.77 20.79 3.36
CA ALA A 30 -3.31 20.81 1.98
C ALA A 30 -2.17 19.81 1.72
N MET A 31 -1.20 19.73 2.63
CA MET A 31 -0.10 18.76 2.56
C MET A 31 -0.61 17.32 2.63
N MET A 32 -1.49 17.02 3.58
CA MET A 32 -2.07 15.67 3.77
C MET A 32 -2.90 15.24 2.57
N ILE A 33 -3.73 16.13 2.00
CA ILE A 33 -4.51 15.86 0.79
C ILE A 33 -3.59 15.52 -0.39
N ARG A 34 -2.53 16.33 -0.60
CA ARG A 34 -1.55 16.09 -1.67
C ARG A 34 -0.81 14.78 -1.49
N MET A 35 -0.38 14.48 -0.26
CA MET A 35 0.33 13.26 0.07
C MET A 35 -0.54 12.03 -0.16
N GLY A 36 -1.77 12.02 0.38
CA GLY A 36 -2.73 10.94 0.20
C GLY A 36 -3.04 10.69 -1.28
N ARG A 37 -3.29 11.76 -2.04
CA ARG A 37 -3.51 11.69 -3.49
C ARG A 37 -2.27 11.15 -4.24
N GLY A 38 -1.08 11.61 -3.86
CA GLY A 38 0.19 11.18 -4.46
C GLY A 38 0.50 9.71 -4.21
N LEU A 39 0.30 9.22 -2.99
CA LEU A 39 0.45 7.81 -2.62
C LEU A 39 -0.53 6.92 -3.40
N ARG A 40 -1.75 7.41 -3.62
CA ARG A 40 -2.75 6.72 -4.45
C ARG A 40 -2.53 6.92 -5.97
N GLN A 41 -1.60 7.76 -6.40
CA GLN A 41 -1.40 8.13 -7.81
C GLN A 41 -2.67 8.67 -8.48
N TRP A 42 -3.51 9.35 -7.69
CA TRP A 42 -4.76 9.94 -8.15
C TRP A 42 -4.52 11.29 -8.81
N LYS A 43 -5.30 11.58 -9.85
CA LYS A 43 -5.43 12.95 -10.35
C LYS A 43 -6.36 13.74 -9.44
N LYS A 44 -6.38 15.06 -9.57
CA LYS A 44 -7.28 15.90 -8.76
C LYS A 44 -8.75 15.63 -9.09
N GLU A 45 -9.04 15.39 -10.36
CA GLU A 45 -10.37 15.02 -10.86
C GLU A 45 -10.84 13.72 -10.20
N THR A 46 -9.96 12.71 -10.14
CA THR A 46 -10.27 11.46 -9.44
C THR A 46 -10.62 11.69 -7.97
N LEU A 47 -9.85 12.50 -7.25
CA LEU A 47 -10.19 12.82 -5.86
C LEU A 47 -11.53 13.57 -5.76
N ALA A 48 -11.80 14.51 -6.67
CA ALA A 48 -13.05 15.25 -6.71
C ALA A 48 -14.26 14.32 -6.91
N ASP A 49 -14.14 13.35 -7.83
CA ASP A 49 -15.17 12.35 -8.10
C ASP A 49 -15.41 11.45 -6.88
N PHE A 50 -14.35 10.92 -6.26
CA PHE A 50 -14.48 10.07 -5.06
C PHE A 50 -15.04 10.83 -3.85
N ALA A 51 -14.66 12.11 -3.70
CA ALA A 51 -15.16 12.97 -2.63
C ALA A 51 -16.53 13.58 -2.94
N GLN A 52 -17.07 13.43 -4.15
CA GLN A 52 -18.34 14.05 -4.57
C GLN A 52 -18.34 15.57 -4.30
N VAL A 53 -17.26 16.24 -4.74
CA VAL A 53 -17.08 17.70 -4.69
C VAL A 53 -16.58 18.20 -6.03
N SER A 54 -16.62 19.52 -6.27
CA SER A 54 -16.07 20.08 -7.51
C SER A 54 -14.54 19.98 -7.55
N LEU A 55 -13.98 19.89 -8.77
CA LEU A 55 -12.53 19.99 -8.98
C LEU A 55 -11.95 21.27 -8.35
N SER A 56 -12.65 22.40 -8.51
CA SER A 56 -12.24 23.68 -7.92
C SER A 56 -12.09 23.62 -6.39
N THR A 57 -12.93 22.83 -5.72
CA THR A 57 -12.87 22.63 -4.26
C THR A 57 -11.60 21.90 -3.86
N VAL A 58 -11.25 20.83 -4.59
CA VAL A 58 -9.98 20.10 -4.39
C VAL A 58 -8.78 21.02 -4.65
N GLU A 59 -8.81 21.82 -5.71
CA GLU A 59 -7.72 22.73 -6.06
C GLU A 59 -7.50 23.83 -5.03
N ARG A 60 -8.58 24.36 -4.43
CA ARG A 60 -8.50 25.31 -3.32
C ARG A 60 -7.96 24.66 -2.07
N ALA A 61 -8.46 23.47 -1.71
CA ALA A 61 -7.98 22.72 -0.56
C ALA A 61 -6.48 22.40 -0.67
N GLU A 62 -6.01 21.96 -1.84
CA GLU A 62 -4.58 21.71 -2.08
C GLU A 62 -3.73 22.99 -2.09
N ARG A 63 -4.32 24.18 -2.28
CA ARG A 63 -3.64 25.48 -2.18
C ARG A 63 -3.64 26.05 -0.76
N ALA A 64 -4.17 25.32 0.22
CA ALA A 64 -4.38 25.81 1.58
C ALA A 64 -5.34 27.02 1.64
N GLU A 65 -6.29 27.09 0.71
CA GLU A 65 -7.34 28.11 0.73
C GLU A 65 -8.55 27.61 1.53
N GLN A 66 -9.32 28.54 2.09
CA GLN A 66 -10.51 28.22 2.88
C GLN A 66 -11.50 27.40 2.04
N VAL A 67 -11.97 26.29 2.59
CA VAL A 67 -13.01 25.41 2.01
C VAL A 67 -14.01 25.08 3.12
N GLY A 68 -15.28 24.86 2.75
CA GLY A 68 -16.32 24.48 3.72
C GLY A 68 -15.99 23.18 4.46
N ALA A 69 -16.32 23.11 5.75
CA ALA A 69 -16.01 21.96 6.60
C ALA A 69 -16.58 20.64 6.05
N GLU A 70 -17.80 20.66 5.52
CA GLU A 70 -18.43 19.48 4.91
C GLU A 70 -17.63 18.96 3.70
N CYS A 71 -17.13 19.87 2.85
CA CYS A 71 -16.31 19.50 1.71
C CYS A 71 -14.97 18.90 2.15
N LEU A 72 -14.34 19.45 3.20
CA LEU A 72 -13.12 18.89 3.77
C LEU A 72 -13.34 17.50 4.36
N ASP A 73 -14.47 17.27 5.02
CA ASP A 73 -14.81 15.94 5.55
C ASP A 73 -15.08 14.92 4.44
N ARG A 74 -15.72 15.32 3.34
CA ARG A 74 -15.88 14.45 2.17
C ARG A 74 -14.54 14.08 1.54
N ILE A 75 -13.63 15.05 1.40
CA ILE A 75 -12.25 14.80 0.92
C ILE A 75 -11.50 13.89 1.89
N ALA A 76 -11.63 14.10 3.20
CA ALA A 76 -11.01 13.25 4.23
C ALA A 76 -11.46 11.79 4.08
N ARG A 77 -12.78 11.56 4.00
CA ARG A 77 -13.36 10.22 3.82
C ARG A 77 -12.89 9.56 2.53
N ALA A 78 -12.85 10.29 1.41
CA ALA A 78 -12.37 9.75 0.13
C ALA A 78 -10.90 9.27 0.20
N LEU A 79 -10.09 9.85 1.09
CA LEU A 79 -8.71 9.43 1.31
C LEU A 79 -8.58 8.30 2.35
N GLY A 80 -9.68 7.91 3.01
CA GLY A 80 -9.71 6.89 4.05
C GLY A 80 -9.57 7.43 5.48
N TYR A 81 -9.75 8.74 5.69
CA TYR A 81 -9.74 9.33 7.03
C TYR A 81 -11.15 9.40 7.62
N GLU A 82 -11.20 9.37 8.96
CA GLU A 82 -12.43 9.54 9.72
C GLU A 82 -13.04 10.95 9.56
N PRO A 83 -14.37 11.09 9.70
CA PRO A 83 -15.03 12.40 9.77
C PRO A 83 -14.38 13.30 10.83
N GLY A 84 -14.15 14.57 10.50
CA GLY A 84 -13.50 15.50 11.41
C GLY A 84 -11.98 15.50 11.36
N ALA A 85 -11.34 14.61 10.59
CA ALA A 85 -9.87 14.53 10.52
C ALA A 85 -9.18 15.85 10.12
N PHE A 86 -9.86 16.70 9.34
CA PHE A 86 -9.35 18.01 8.90
C PHE A 86 -10.01 19.21 9.57
N THR A 87 -11.08 19.02 10.35
CA THR A 87 -11.94 20.10 10.84
C THR A 87 -12.10 20.10 12.36
N LYS A 88 -11.93 18.95 13.03
CA LYS A 88 -12.11 18.82 14.48
C LYS A 88 -10.95 19.47 15.22
N SER A 89 -11.29 20.31 16.20
CA SER A 89 -10.30 20.89 17.12
C SER A 89 -9.63 19.78 17.94
N ARG A 90 -8.30 19.79 17.97
CA ARG A 90 -7.51 18.81 18.71
C ARG A 90 -6.33 19.48 19.39
N VAL A 91 -5.95 18.96 20.55
CA VAL A 91 -4.74 19.39 21.23
C VAL A 91 -3.55 18.87 20.41
N PRO A 92 -2.66 19.76 19.92
CA PRO A 92 -1.47 19.33 19.22
C PRO A 92 -0.58 18.51 20.16
N ILE A 93 -0.15 17.35 19.71
CA ILE A 93 0.91 16.59 20.37
C ILE A 93 2.23 17.36 20.30
N SER A 94 3.12 17.12 21.27
CA SER A 94 4.45 17.71 21.26
C SER A 94 5.24 17.23 20.02
N ARG A 95 6.27 17.99 19.62
CA ARG A 95 7.13 17.58 18.48
C ARG A 95 7.81 16.23 18.72
N GLU A 96 8.21 15.97 19.95
CA GLU A 96 8.84 14.70 20.35
C GLU A 96 7.85 13.54 20.27
N GLN A 97 6.63 13.74 20.77
CA GLN A 97 5.59 12.72 20.68
C GLN A 97 5.18 12.48 19.23
N ALA A 98 5.09 13.54 18.40
CA ALA A 98 4.82 13.41 16.97
C ALA A 98 5.92 12.62 16.25
N ALA A 99 7.20 12.87 16.57
CA ALA A 99 8.30 12.11 16.00
C ALA A 99 8.24 10.64 16.41
N LYS A 100 7.91 10.36 17.68
CA LYS A 100 7.74 9.00 18.18
C LYS A 100 6.60 8.26 17.47
N GLU A 101 5.43 8.87 17.39
CA GLU A 101 4.27 8.30 16.69
C GLU A 101 4.54 8.10 15.21
N LEU A 102 5.22 9.04 14.55
CA LEU A 102 5.63 8.89 13.15
C LEU A 102 6.57 7.69 12.97
N VAL A 103 7.55 7.50 13.85
CA VAL A 103 8.45 6.34 13.81
C VAL A 103 7.70 5.04 14.10
N GLU A 104 6.75 5.05 15.04
CA GLU A 104 5.95 3.87 15.38
C GLU A 104 5.01 3.44 14.24
N GLU A 105 4.39 4.41 13.56
CA GLU A 105 3.44 4.15 12.46
C GLU A 105 4.16 3.88 11.13
N TRP A 106 5.21 4.64 10.80
CA TRP A 106 5.87 4.59 9.49
C TRP A 106 7.25 3.93 9.51
N GLY A 107 7.90 3.81 10.66
CA GLY A 107 9.28 3.30 10.76
C GLY A 107 9.41 1.82 10.40
N HIS A 108 8.30 1.08 10.37
CA HIS A 108 8.26 -0.32 9.94
C HIS A 108 7.88 -0.50 8.47
N LEU A 109 7.51 0.58 7.76
CA LEU A 109 7.10 0.52 6.36
C LEU A 109 8.31 0.50 5.44
N GLU A 110 8.41 -0.54 4.63
CA GLU A 110 9.46 -0.68 3.64
C GLU A 110 8.93 -0.43 2.22
N PRO A 111 9.60 0.44 1.42
CA PRO A 111 9.22 0.65 0.04
C PRO A 111 9.63 -0.54 -0.84
N VAL A 112 8.64 -1.28 -1.32
CA VAL A 112 8.81 -2.42 -2.23
C VAL A 112 8.54 -2.00 -3.65
N ALA A 113 9.50 -2.20 -4.54
CA ALA A 113 9.31 -1.97 -5.98
C ALA A 113 8.34 -2.99 -6.57
N VAL A 114 7.29 -2.52 -7.23
CA VAL A 114 6.23 -3.37 -7.79
C VAL A 114 5.98 -3.11 -9.28
N ARG A 115 5.50 -4.14 -9.97
CA ARG A 115 5.12 -4.10 -11.40
C ARG A 115 3.85 -4.92 -11.62
N LYS A 116 3.16 -4.70 -12.74
CA LYS A 116 2.01 -5.54 -13.12
C LYS A 116 2.43 -7.00 -13.25
N PHE A 117 1.68 -7.92 -12.67
CA PHE A 117 1.99 -9.35 -12.73
C PHE A 117 1.49 -9.94 -14.06
N GLN A 118 2.41 -10.16 -15.02
CA GLN A 118 2.04 -10.50 -16.40
C GLN A 118 3.02 -11.46 -17.11
N THR A 119 4.16 -11.79 -16.49
CA THR A 119 5.25 -12.48 -17.19
C THR A 119 5.69 -13.75 -16.46
N HIS A 120 6.11 -14.77 -17.22
CA HIS A 120 6.70 -15.99 -16.65
C HIS A 120 7.93 -15.70 -15.78
N ARG A 121 8.71 -14.65 -16.11
CA ARG A 121 9.84 -14.20 -15.28
C ARG A 121 9.40 -13.82 -13.87
N GLN A 122 8.25 -13.16 -13.73
CA GLN A 122 7.69 -12.82 -12.43
C GLN A 122 7.18 -14.05 -11.69
N VAL A 123 6.53 -15.00 -12.39
CA VAL A 123 6.12 -16.26 -11.77
C VAL A 123 7.32 -17.00 -11.18
N ARG A 124 8.41 -17.14 -11.95
CA ARG A 124 9.66 -17.75 -11.46
C ARG A 124 10.25 -17.00 -10.28
N MET A 125 10.25 -15.66 -10.32
CA MET A 125 10.76 -14.82 -9.24
C MET A 125 9.98 -15.06 -7.95
N ILE A 126 8.65 -15.12 -8.00
CA ILE A 126 7.79 -15.39 -6.84
C ILE A 126 7.97 -16.84 -6.35
N ALA A 127 7.96 -17.81 -7.26
CA ALA A 127 8.09 -19.22 -6.92
C ALA A 127 9.45 -19.55 -6.26
N ALA A 128 10.47 -18.71 -6.47
CA ALA A 128 11.77 -18.81 -5.82
C ALA A 128 11.84 -18.09 -4.46
N THR A 129 10.76 -17.43 -4.01
CA THR A 129 10.71 -16.80 -2.68
C THR A 129 10.20 -17.79 -1.63
N PRO A 130 10.80 -17.81 -0.42
CA PRO A 130 10.35 -18.67 0.67
C PRO A 130 8.93 -18.43 1.19
N ALA A 131 8.38 -17.23 0.97
CA ALA A 131 7.03 -16.86 1.40
C ALA A 131 6.43 -15.78 0.51
N TYR A 132 5.12 -15.61 0.59
CA TYR A 132 4.41 -14.52 -0.08
C TYR A 132 3.40 -13.85 0.86
N LEU A 133 3.14 -12.57 0.61
CA LEU A 133 2.10 -11.77 1.27
C LEU A 133 1.08 -11.34 0.22
N ILE A 134 -0.16 -11.78 0.37
CA ILE A 134 -1.30 -11.31 -0.43
C ILE A 134 -1.91 -10.07 0.23
N HIS A 135 -1.64 -8.89 -0.34
CA HIS A 135 -2.20 -7.62 0.10
C HIS A 135 -3.46 -7.27 -0.69
N ARG A 136 -4.64 -7.32 -0.05
CA ARG A 136 -5.95 -7.17 -0.71
C ARG A 136 -6.86 -6.10 -0.10
N PRO A 137 -6.44 -4.82 -0.04
CA PRO A 137 -7.25 -3.76 0.55
C PRO A 137 -8.56 -3.59 -0.23
N GLU A 138 -9.69 -3.60 0.49
CA GLU A 138 -11.02 -3.33 -0.07
C GLU A 138 -11.42 -4.24 -1.26
N LEU A 139 -10.80 -5.42 -1.39
CA LEU A 139 -11.12 -6.36 -2.47
C LEU A 139 -12.52 -6.96 -2.30
N GLY A 140 -12.95 -7.17 -1.05
CA GLY A 140 -14.22 -7.82 -0.69
C GLY A 140 -14.11 -9.35 -0.71
N SER A 141 -15.10 -10.01 -0.10
CA SER A 141 -15.16 -11.48 0.03
C SER A 141 -15.49 -12.21 -1.27
N ASP A 142 -16.04 -11.52 -2.27
CA ASP A 142 -16.39 -12.08 -3.60
C ASP A 142 -15.18 -12.62 -4.40
N TYR A 143 -13.97 -12.41 -3.88
CA TYR A 143 -12.71 -12.87 -4.45
C TYR A 143 -12.01 -13.92 -3.58
N ASP A 144 -12.56 -14.30 -2.41
CA ASP A 144 -11.87 -15.18 -1.46
C ASP A 144 -11.47 -16.52 -2.11
N GLY A 145 -12.41 -17.23 -2.73
CA GLY A 145 -12.09 -18.49 -3.42
C GLY A 145 -11.12 -18.32 -4.60
N GLN A 146 -11.10 -17.15 -5.25
CA GLN A 146 -10.14 -16.87 -6.31
C GLN A 146 -8.73 -16.58 -5.74
N VAL A 147 -8.67 -15.95 -4.57
CA VAL A 147 -7.42 -15.71 -3.84
C VAL A 147 -6.86 -17.04 -3.33
N GLU A 148 -7.70 -17.91 -2.77
CA GLU A 148 -7.32 -19.26 -2.37
C GLU A 148 -6.78 -20.06 -3.56
N GLY A 149 -7.47 -20.07 -4.70
CA GLY A 149 -6.98 -20.73 -5.90
C GLY A 149 -5.63 -20.17 -6.39
N LEU A 150 -5.42 -18.86 -6.32
CA LEU A 150 -4.11 -18.27 -6.66
C LEU A 150 -3.02 -18.72 -5.67
N ILE A 151 -3.32 -18.76 -4.38
CA ILE A 151 -2.41 -19.24 -3.33
C ILE A 151 -2.00 -20.69 -3.63
N GLU A 152 -2.95 -21.57 -3.91
CA GLU A 152 -2.68 -22.97 -4.29
C GLU A 152 -1.76 -23.07 -5.51
N TRP A 153 -2.03 -22.28 -6.55
CA TRP A 153 -1.17 -22.23 -7.74
C TRP A 153 0.24 -21.73 -7.42
N LEU A 154 0.42 -20.79 -6.49
CA LEU A 154 1.72 -20.29 -6.07
C LEU A 154 2.48 -21.30 -5.21
N ASP A 155 1.79 -22.00 -4.32
CA ASP A 155 2.37 -23.08 -3.51
C ASP A 155 2.88 -24.20 -4.41
N LEU A 156 2.06 -24.65 -5.35
CA LEU A 156 2.47 -25.64 -6.34
C LEU A 156 3.65 -25.14 -7.19
N ALA A 157 3.69 -23.84 -7.52
CA ALA A 157 4.81 -23.24 -8.24
C ALA A 157 6.12 -23.36 -7.46
N SER A 158 6.07 -23.06 -6.16
CA SER A 158 7.22 -23.17 -5.28
C SER A 158 7.72 -24.62 -5.15
N MET A 159 6.80 -25.58 -5.01
CA MET A 159 7.14 -27.01 -4.91
C MET A 159 7.81 -27.53 -6.19
N VAL A 160 7.29 -27.17 -7.36
CA VAL A 160 7.88 -27.54 -8.66
C VAL A 160 9.28 -26.95 -8.84
N MET A 161 9.54 -25.76 -8.29
CA MET A 161 10.88 -25.15 -8.32
C MET A 161 11.85 -25.86 -7.37
N VAL A 162 11.40 -26.32 -6.19
CA VAL A 162 12.21 -27.06 -5.21
C VAL A 162 12.46 -28.51 -5.65
N SER A 163 11.51 -29.16 -6.32
CA SER A 163 11.63 -30.55 -6.78
C SER A 163 12.81 -30.80 -7.73
N GLU A 164 13.25 -29.79 -8.48
CA GLU A 164 14.49 -29.87 -9.27
C GLU A 164 15.76 -30.03 -8.44
N ILE A 165 15.75 -29.61 -7.17
CA ILE A 165 16.87 -29.83 -6.24
C ILE A 165 16.94 -31.31 -5.83
N ILE A 166 15.81 -32.03 -5.86
CA ILE A 166 15.67 -33.39 -5.29
C ILE A 166 15.72 -34.49 -6.37
N GLY A 167 15.72 -34.15 -7.66
CA GLY A 167 16.16 -35.06 -8.73
C GLY A 167 15.28 -36.29 -9.03
N SER A 168 14.00 -36.29 -8.68
CA SER A 168 13.13 -37.45 -8.92
C SER A 168 11.71 -37.09 -9.39
N GLY A 169 11.55 -36.78 -10.68
CA GLY A 169 10.22 -36.61 -11.28
C GLY A 169 10.25 -36.43 -12.80
N GLU A 170 9.12 -36.75 -13.46
CA GLU A 170 8.87 -36.46 -14.87
C GLU A 170 9.14 -34.98 -15.20
N PRO A 171 9.54 -34.65 -16.45
CA PRO A 171 9.83 -33.27 -16.83
C PRO A 171 8.55 -32.42 -16.75
N VAL A 172 8.39 -31.69 -15.66
CA VAL A 172 7.28 -30.75 -15.50
C VAL A 172 7.37 -29.71 -16.61
N HIS A 173 6.31 -29.57 -17.42
CA HIS A 173 6.21 -28.54 -18.46
C HIS A 173 6.06 -27.15 -17.83
N ARG A 174 7.16 -26.61 -17.28
CA ARG A 174 7.24 -25.35 -16.54
C ARG A 174 6.57 -24.17 -17.22
N ARG A 175 6.67 -24.11 -18.54
CA ARG A 175 6.05 -23.03 -19.32
C ARG A 175 4.52 -23.11 -19.29
N GLU A 176 3.97 -24.32 -19.35
CA GLU A 176 2.53 -24.53 -19.21
C GLU A 176 2.08 -24.18 -17.79
N PHE A 177 2.85 -24.62 -16.79
CA PHE A 177 2.58 -24.33 -15.40
C PHE A 177 2.59 -22.82 -15.09
N TYR A 178 3.62 -22.10 -15.56
CA TYR A 178 3.64 -20.63 -15.44
C TYR A 178 2.46 -19.98 -16.16
N GLY A 179 2.00 -20.57 -17.28
CA GLY A 179 0.78 -20.18 -17.98
C GLY A 179 -0.47 -20.32 -17.11
N ARG A 180 -0.58 -21.37 -16.29
CA ARG A 180 -1.70 -21.57 -15.34
C ARG A 180 -1.73 -20.51 -14.24
N VAL A 181 -0.57 -20.20 -13.65
CA VAL A 181 -0.46 -19.11 -12.66
C VAL A 181 -0.88 -17.77 -13.29
N LEU A 182 -0.41 -17.47 -14.50
CA LEU A 182 -0.79 -16.24 -15.19
C LEU A 182 -2.28 -16.23 -15.59
N ALA A 183 -2.87 -17.38 -15.92
CA ALA A 183 -4.30 -17.48 -16.19
C ALA A 183 -5.13 -17.13 -14.95
N ALA A 184 -4.77 -17.66 -13.77
CA ALA A 184 -5.41 -17.30 -12.51
C ALA A 184 -5.28 -15.80 -12.20
N VAL A 185 -4.11 -15.20 -12.47
CA VAL A 185 -3.90 -13.75 -12.37
C VAL A 185 -4.75 -12.97 -13.37
N ASP A 186 -4.92 -13.48 -14.58
CA ASP A 186 -5.70 -12.82 -15.63
C ASP A 186 -7.21 -12.83 -15.33
N GLU A 187 -7.72 -13.85 -14.65
CA GLU A 187 -9.11 -13.85 -14.17
C GLU A 187 -9.39 -12.65 -13.25
N PHE A 188 -8.48 -12.30 -12.34
CA PHE A 188 -8.61 -11.10 -11.51
C PHE A 188 -8.65 -9.83 -12.37
N ARG A 189 -7.78 -9.76 -13.37
CA ARG A 189 -7.67 -8.60 -14.27
C ARG A 189 -8.93 -8.41 -15.10
N CYS A 190 -9.52 -9.50 -15.58
CA CYS A 190 -10.80 -9.51 -16.31
C CYS A 190 -11.94 -8.99 -15.43
N ARG A 191 -11.92 -9.25 -14.12
CA ARG A 191 -12.88 -8.72 -13.14
C ARG A 191 -12.56 -7.30 -12.66
N GLY A 192 -11.62 -6.60 -13.30
CA GLY A 192 -11.30 -5.21 -12.99
C GLY A 192 -10.38 -5.03 -11.80
N VAL A 193 -9.62 -6.06 -11.40
CA VAL A 193 -8.59 -5.97 -10.36
C VAL A 193 -7.23 -5.66 -10.99
N THR A 194 -6.48 -4.75 -10.36
CA THR A 194 -5.07 -4.54 -10.64
C THR A 194 -4.26 -5.52 -9.80
N VAL A 195 -3.45 -6.34 -10.46
CA VAL A 195 -2.52 -7.27 -9.81
C VAL A 195 -1.10 -6.77 -9.96
N LEU A 196 -0.48 -6.40 -8.84
CA LEU A 196 0.93 -5.99 -8.78
C LEU A 196 1.76 -7.04 -8.04
N VAL A 197 3.01 -7.17 -8.44
CA VAL A 197 3.99 -8.05 -7.80
C VAL A 197 5.30 -7.31 -7.55
N GLY A 198 5.90 -7.55 -6.39
CA GLY A 198 7.27 -7.19 -6.03
C GLY A 198 7.90 -8.26 -5.14
N VAL A 199 9.18 -8.06 -4.79
CA VAL A 199 9.88 -8.88 -3.79
C VAL A 199 10.48 -7.94 -2.77
N MET A 200 10.31 -8.27 -1.50
CA MET A 200 10.87 -7.54 -0.38
C MET A 200 11.95 -8.40 0.29
N ASP A 201 13.08 -7.79 0.61
CA ASP A 201 14.11 -8.41 1.44
C ASP A 201 13.67 -8.29 2.91
N ALA A 202 13.44 -9.42 3.56
CA ALA A 202 12.89 -9.48 4.92
C ALA A 202 13.76 -10.40 5.80
N PRO A 203 15.05 -10.07 6.00
CA PRO A 203 15.98 -10.93 6.73
C PRO A 203 15.43 -11.27 8.12
N LEU A 204 15.56 -12.55 8.49
CA LEU A 204 15.21 -13.07 9.80
C LEU A 204 16.49 -13.31 10.62
N PRO A 205 16.43 -13.26 11.96
CA PRO A 205 17.53 -13.74 12.79
C PRO A 205 17.93 -15.17 12.37
N GLY A 206 19.18 -15.36 11.97
CA GLY A 206 19.69 -16.65 11.47
C GLY A 206 19.41 -16.97 10.00
N ILE A 207 18.58 -16.19 9.29
CA ILE A 207 18.28 -16.38 7.85
C ILE A 207 18.31 -15.02 7.15
N HIS A 208 19.51 -14.61 6.72
CA HIS A 208 19.75 -13.29 6.14
C HIS A 208 19.20 -13.11 4.72
N ASP A 209 19.02 -14.20 3.97
CA ASP A 209 18.51 -14.16 2.59
C ASP A 209 16.99 -14.37 2.49
N TRP A 210 16.26 -14.22 3.60
CA TRP A 210 14.81 -14.39 3.60
C TRP A 210 14.14 -13.28 2.77
N LYS A 211 13.40 -13.69 1.73
CA LYS A 211 12.67 -12.81 0.83
C LYS A 211 11.19 -13.15 0.84
N VAL A 212 10.36 -12.13 0.71
CA VAL A 212 8.90 -12.31 0.64
C VAL A 212 8.37 -11.70 -0.64
N ALA A 213 7.66 -12.49 -1.44
CA ALA A 213 6.95 -11.98 -2.59
C ALA A 213 5.71 -11.19 -2.13
N ILE A 214 5.58 -9.96 -2.60
CA ILE A 214 4.45 -9.10 -2.30
C ILE A 214 3.52 -9.11 -3.50
N ILE A 215 2.29 -9.59 -3.32
CA ILE A 215 1.27 -9.61 -4.36
C ILE A 215 0.12 -8.72 -3.91
N SER A 216 -0.12 -7.63 -4.63
CA SER A 216 -1.19 -6.69 -4.32
C SER A 216 -2.35 -6.86 -5.29
N LEU A 217 -3.55 -7.02 -4.73
CA LEU A 217 -4.81 -7.14 -5.44
C LEU A 217 -5.67 -5.94 -5.09
N THR A 218 -5.90 -5.05 -6.05
CA THR A 218 -6.65 -3.80 -5.82
C THR A 218 -7.71 -3.59 -6.88
N ARG A 219 -8.97 -3.39 -6.50
CA ARG A 219 -10.05 -3.12 -7.46
C ARG A 219 -9.82 -1.76 -8.13
N LYS A 220 -9.91 -1.70 -9.46
CA LYS A 220 -9.80 -0.44 -10.21
C LYS A 220 -10.89 0.57 -9.85
N LEU A 221 -12.05 0.06 -9.42
CA LEU A 221 -13.19 0.90 -9.04
C LEU A 221 -12.97 1.63 -7.71
N SER A 222 -12.32 1.01 -6.73
CA SER A 222 -11.98 1.69 -5.46
C SER A 222 -10.69 2.48 -5.56
N ASP A 223 -9.77 2.06 -6.45
CA ASP A 223 -8.49 2.72 -6.60
C ASP A 223 -7.95 2.62 -8.05
N PRO A 224 -8.32 3.57 -8.92
CA PRO A 224 -7.89 3.55 -10.32
C PRO A 224 -6.37 3.82 -10.48
N GLY A 225 -5.76 4.49 -9.50
CA GLY A 225 -4.34 4.82 -9.51
C GLY A 225 -3.42 3.64 -9.23
N ALA A 226 -3.95 2.55 -8.64
CA ALA A 226 -3.21 1.31 -8.38
C ALA A 226 -2.40 0.82 -9.59
N SER A 227 -2.98 0.90 -10.79
CA SER A 227 -2.34 0.45 -12.05
C SER A 227 -1.06 1.19 -12.43
N LYS A 228 -0.84 2.39 -11.88
CA LYS A 228 0.32 3.25 -12.13
C LYS A 228 1.39 3.14 -11.05
N ARG A 229 1.09 2.49 -9.93
CA ARG A 229 2.05 2.34 -8.83
C ARG A 229 3.32 1.63 -9.29
N ARG A 230 4.43 2.11 -8.76
CA ARG A 230 5.78 1.53 -8.92
C ARG A 230 6.38 1.08 -7.59
N THR A 231 5.79 1.55 -6.49
CA THR A 231 6.22 1.24 -5.13
C THR A 231 4.98 0.98 -4.28
N LEU A 232 5.05 -0.02 -3.40
CA LEU A 232 4.13 -0.22 -2.28
C LEU A 232 4.90 -0.08 -0.98
N PHE A 233 4.27 0.48 0.05
CA PHE A 233 4.81 0.46 1.40
C PHE A 233 4.25 -0.76 2.10
N VAL A 234 5.13 -1.67 2.54
CA VAL A 234 4.76 -2.90 3.22
C VAL A 234 5.27 -2.85 4.64
N ASP A 235 4.41 -3.14 5.61
CA ASP A 235 4.82 -3.24 7.00
C ASP A 235 5.65 -4.51 7.21
N ARG A 236 6.92 -4.35 7.60
CA ARG A 236 7.84 -5.47 7.87
C ARG A 236 7.30 -6.42 8.93
N ARG A 237 6.49 -5.94 9.87
CA ARG A 237 5.85 -6.77 10.91
C ARG A 237 4.83 -7.75 10.34
N SER A 238 4.29 -7.48 9.14
CA SER A 238 3.35 -8.36 8.46
C SER A 238 4.02 -9.54 7.75
N VAL A 239 5.35 -9.50 7.58
CA VAL A 239 6.10 -10.54 6.87
C VAL A 239 7.13 -11.24 7.75
N GLN A 240 7.39 -10.70 8.94
CA GLN A 240 8.27 -11.31 9.93
C GLN A 240 7.45 -12.28 10.80
N PRO A 241 7.99 -13.46 11.13
CA PRO A 241 7.38 -14.34 12.12
C PRO A 241 7.29 -13.59 13.45
N ARG A 242 6.20 -13.83 14.19
CA ARG A 242 5.98 -13.20 15.49
C ARG A 242 7.16 -13.52 16.44
N PRO A 243 7.53 -12.60 17.34
CA PRO A 243 8.51 -12.90 18.39
C PRO A 243 8.09 -14.17 19.14
N GLY A 244 8.94 -15.20 19.13
CA GLY A 244 8.67 -16.51 19.74
C GLY A 244 8.25 -17.64 18.77
N CYS A 245 8.02 -17.36 17.48
CA CYS A 245 7.72 -18.38 16.47
C CYS A 245 8.94 -18.84 15.66
N LEU A 246 10.14 -18.33 15.93
CA LEU A 246 11.35 -18.90 15.38
C LEU A 246 11.66 -20.19 16.15
N PRO A 247 11.96 -21.33 15.48
CA PRO A 247 12.53 -22.46 16.17
C PRO A 247 13.78 -21.95 16.88
N HIS A 248 13.88 -22.18 18.19
CA HIS A 248 15.11 -21.94 18.92
C HIS A 248 16.25 -22.54 18.11
N SER A 249 17.09 -21.67 17.54
CA SER A 249 18.33 -22.12 16.95
C SER A 249 19.16 -22.66 18.12
N ALA A 250 19.40 -23.97 18.10
CA ALA A 250 20.37 -24.63 18.95
C ALA A 250 21.76 -24.02 18.75
#